data_AF-A0A0C2GNL4-F1
#
_entry.id   AF-A0A0C2GNL4-F1
#
_cell.length_a   1.000
_cell.length_b   1.000
_cell.length_c   1.000
_cell.angle_alpha   90.00
_cell.angle_beta   90.00
_cell.angle_gamma   90.00
#
_symmetry.space_group_name_H-M   'P 1'
#
loop_
_entity.id
_entity.type
_entity.pdbx_description
1 polymer ?
#
loop_
_entity_poly.entity_id
_entity_poly.type
_entity_poly.pdbx_seq_one_letter_code
_entity_poly.pdbx_strand_id
1 'polypeptide(L)' 'MLRSQPISPQELLLRHAEFAARSGKLPNLDPYGRHLSFVQYYLLDVVAAIVATLSLLIFLLIVFVRKCFCSRRHKLKPE' A
#
# COMPACT_ATOMS: atom_id res chain seq x y z
N MET A 1 -27.79 2.73 28.78
CA MET A 1 -27.77 3.80 27.76
C MET A 1 -28.75 3.58 26.60
N LEU A 2 -29.16 2.34 26.25
CA LEU A 2 -30.17 2.11 25.20
C LEU A 2 -31.63 2.24 25.66
N ARG A 3 -31.90 2.16 26.97
CA ARG A 3 -33.26 2.18 27.54
C ARG A 3 -33.94 3.54 27.54
N SER A 4 -33.18 4.61 27.31
CA SER A 4 -33.63 6.00 27.36
C SER A 4 -33.38 6.72 26.02
N GLN A 5 -33.37 5.99 24.91
CA GLN A 5 -33.31 6.63 23.60
C GLN A 5 -34.63 7.38 23.35
N PRO A 6 -34.56 8.65 22.91
CA PRO A 6 -35.74 9.48 22.70
C PRO A 6 -36.59 9.07 21.49
N ILE A 7 -36.07 8.16 20.64
CA ILE A 7 -36.72 7.68 19.42
C ILE A 7 -36.69 6.16 19.44
N SER A 8 -37.79 5.53 19.01
CA SER A 8 -37.86 4.07 18.93
C SER A 8 -36.88 3.51 17.88
N PRO A 9 -36.27 2.33 18.11
CA PRO A 9 -35.35 1.74 17.15
C PRO A 9 -35.97 1.51 15.76
N GLN A 10 -37.25 1.15 15.70
CA GLN A 10 -37.98 0.93 14.45
C GLN A 10 -38.11 2.23 13.63
N GLU A 11 -38.47 3.33 14.29
CA GLU A 11 -38.62 4.63 13.64
C GLU A 11 -37.26 5.19 13.19
N LEU A 12 -36.21 4.97 13.99
CA LEU A 12 -34.85 5.32 13.63
C LEU A 12 -34.37 4.58 12.37
N LEU A 13 -34.64 3.27 12.28
CA LEU A 13 -34.34 2.45 11.10
C LEU A 13 -35.10 2.94 9.86
N LEU A 14 -36.41 3.20 9.98
CA LEU A 14 -37.22 3.73 8.89
C LEU A 14 -36.69 5.08 8.41
N ARG A 15 -36.33 5.98 9.33
CA ARG A 15 -35.78 7.29 8.99
C ARG A 15 -34.43 7.20 8.26
N HIS A 16 -33.55 6.27 8.67
CA HIS A 16 -32.29 6.03 7.96
C HIS A 16 -32.51 5.40 6.58
N ALA A 17 -33.46 4.47 6.46
CA ALA A 17 -33.83 3.87 5.18
C ALA A 17 -34.44 4.91 4.22
N GLU A 18 -35.34 5.76 4.70
CA GLU A 18 -35.91 6.87 3.92
C GLU A 18 -34.85 7.88 3.52
N PHE A 19 -33.93 8.22 4.43
CA PHE A 19 -32.80 9.09 4.12
C PHE A 19 -31.93 8.47 3.03
N ALA A 20 -31.58 7.18 3.12
CA ALA A 20 -30.82 6.50 2.09
C ALA A 20 -31.56 6.45 0.74
N ALA A 21 -32.88 6.21 0.76
CA ALA A 21 -33.72 6.21 -0.43
C ALA A 21 -33.81 7.60 -1.10
N ARG A 22 -33.88 8.68 -0.30
CA ARG A 22 -33.96 10.07 -0.79
C ARG A 22 -32.59 10.63 -1.20
N SER A 23 -31.54 10.31 -0.46
CA SER A 23 -30.18 10.86 -0.66
C SER A 23 -29.37 10.12 -1.71
N GLY A 24 -29.87 8.99 -2.25
CA GLY A 24 -29.27 8.30 -3.39
C GLY A 24 -27.78 7.99 -3.19
N LYS A 25 -26.97 8.16 -4.24
CA LYS A 25 -25.51 8.02 -4.14
C LYS A 25 -24.94 9.17 -3.31
N LEU A 26 -24.49 8.86 -2.10
CA LEU A 26 -23.66 9.78 -1.33
C LEU A 26 -22.25 9.78 -1.94
N PRO A 27 -21.76 10.90 -2.50
CA PRO A 27 -20.45 10.95 -3.16
C PRO A 27 -19.30 10.63 -2.20
N ASN A 28 -19.49 10.90 -0.90
CA ASN A 28 -18.53 10.56 0.15
C ASN A 28 -18.53 9.06 0.55
N LEU A 29 -19.57 8.30 0.18
CA LEU A 29 -19.60 6.85 0.36
C LEU A 29 -19.10 6.10 -0.87
N ASP A 30 -18.74 6.81 -1.94
CA ASP A 30 -18.07 6.19 -3.08
C ASP A 30 -16.58 6.00 -2.77
N PRO A 31 -16.07 4.76 -2.63
CA PRO A 31 -14.65 4.56 -2.41
C PRO A 31 -13.84 5.11 -3.59
N TYR A 32 -12.98 6.09 -3.30
CA TYR A 32 -12.06 6.69 -4.28
C TYR A 32 -11.19 5.65 -5.00
N GLY A 33 -10.97 4.48 -4.39
CA GLY A 33 -10.30 3.33 -5.00
C GLY A 33 -10.87 2.90 -6.35
N ARG A 34 -12.17 3.11 -6.61
CA ARG A 34 -12.81 2.75 -7.89
C ARG A 34 -12.39 3.67 -9.05
N HIS A 35 -11.95 4.88 -8.74
CA HIS A 35 -11.54 5.89 -9.71
C HIS A 35 -10.03 5.90 -9.95
N LEU A 36 -9.28 5.04 -9.25
CA LEU A 36 -7.83 4.94 -9.42
C LEU A 36 -7.48 4.18 -10.70
N SER A 37 -6.42 4.62 -11.37
CA SER A 37 -5.83 3.86 -12.48
C SER A 37 -5.22 2.57 -11.95
N PHE A 38 -5.08 1.56 -12.82
CA PHE A 38 -4.46 0.27 -12.47
C PHE A 38 -3.08 0.44 -11.82
N VAL A 39 -2.26 1.38 -12.33
CA VAL A 39 -0.93 1.68 -11.82
C VAL A 39 -0.99 2.18 -10.37
N GLN A 40 -1.92 3.09 -10.07
CA GLN A 40 -2.06 3.67 -8.74
C GLN A 40 -2.75 2.72 -7.77
N TYR A 41 -3.72 1.94 -8.23
CA TYR A 41 -4.41 0.94 -7.42
C TYR A 41 -3.45 -0.14 -6.90
N TYR A 42 -2.51 -0.57 -7.75
CA TYR A 42 -1.50 -1.57 -7.39
C TYR A 42 -0.16 -0.99 -6.93
N LEU A 43 -0.02 0.34 -6.87
CA LEU A 43 1.21 1.03 -6.44
C LEU A 43 2.46 0.51 -7.17
N LEU A 44 2.37 0.33 -8.49
CA LEU A 44 3.44 -0.27 -9.28
C LEU A 44 4.73 0.55 -9.27
N ASP A 45 4.63 1.86 -9.08
CA ASP A 45 5.74 2.78 -8.87
C ASP A 45 6.53 2.45 -7.60
N VAL A 46 5.84 2.21 -6.49
CA VAL A 46 6.46 1.81 -5.21
C VAL A 46 7.11 0.43 -5.34
N VAL A 47 6.43 -0.53 -5.97
CA VAL A 47 6.99 -1.87 -6.21
C VAL A 47 8.26 -1.78 -7.05
N ALA A 48 8.25 -0.99 -8.13
CA ALA A 48 9.41 -0.77 -8.97
C ALA A 48 10.58 -0.14 -8.19
N ALA A 49 10.31 0.85 -7.33
CA ALA A 49 11.33 1.49 -6.50
C ALA A 49 11.97 0.50 -5.50
N ILE A 50 11.18 -0.39 -4.89
CA ILE A 50 11.68 -1.44 -4.00
C ILE A 50 12.58 -2.42 -4.77
N VAL A 51 12.13 -2.92 -5.92
CA VAL A 51 12.90 -3.85 -6.76
C VAL A 51 14.21 -3.21 -7.24
N ALA A 52 14.15 -1.95 -7.70
CA ALA A 52 15.33 -1.20 -8.12
C ALA A 52 16.34 -1.03 -6.97
N THR A 53 15.85 -0.71 -5.77
CA THR A 53 16.73 -0.54 -4.59
C THR A 53 17.37 -1.87 -4.19
N LEU A 54 16.60 -2.95 -4.11
CA LEU A 54 17.12 -4.28 -3.78
C LEU A 54 18.14 -4.77 -4.81
N SER A 55 17.86 -4.60 -6.10
CA SER A 55 18.79 -4.97 -7.17
C SER A 55 20.09 -4.17 -7.10
N LEU A 56 20.02 -2.87 -6.80
CA LEU A 56 21.20 -2.03 -6.60
C LEU A 56 22.04 -2.51 -5.40
N LEU A 57 21.40 -2.82 -4.27
CA LEU A 57 22.09 -3.35 -3.09
C LEU A 57 22.81 -4.67 -3.39
N ILE A 58 22.13 -5.59 -4.07
CA ILE A 58 22.72 -6.88 -4.49
C ILE A 58 23.89 -6.64 -5.44
N PHE A 59 23.74 -5.75 -6.42
CA PHE A 59 24.80 -5.40 -7.35
C PHE A 59 26.04 -4.85 -6.62
N LEU A 60 25.84 -3.90 -5.69
CA LEU A 60 26.92 -3.33 -4.88
C LEU A 60 27.61 -4.39 -4.02
N LEU A 61 26.86 -5.31 -3.40
CA LEU A 61 27.41 -6.43 -2.64
C LEU A 61 28.27 -7.34 -3.53
N ILE A 62 27.79 -7.71 -4.72
CA ILE A 62 28.55 -8.53 -5.67
C ILE A 62 29.84 -7.82 -6.08
N VAL A 63 29.78 -6.54 -6.43
CA VAL A 63 30.96 -5.76 -6.81
C VAL A 63 31.95 -5.66 -5.64
N PHE A 64 31.45 -5.39 -4.44
CA PHE A 64 32.28 -5.31 -3.23
C PHE A 64 32.98 -6.63 -2.94
N VAL A 65 32.23 -7.74 -2.95
CA VAL A 65 32.74 -9.10 -2.80
C VAL A 65 33.82 -9.37 -3.85
N ARG A 66 33.53 -9.16 -5.14
CA ARG A 66 34.52 -9.36 -6.22
C ARG A 66 35.78 -8.54 -6.00
N LYS A 67 35.65 -7.27 -5.61
CA LYS A 67 36.80 -6.40 -5.33
C LYS A 67 37.62 -6.92 -4.14
N CYS A 68 36.97 -7.30 -3.04
CA CYS A 68 37.65 -7.87 -1.88
C CYS A 68 38.36 -9.20 -2.21
N PHE A 69 37.73 -10.10 -2.98
CA PHE A 69 38.34 -11.37 -3.38
C PHE A 69 39.50 -11.18 -4.37
N CYS A 70 39.40 -10.26 -5.34
CA CYS A 70 40.50 -9.94 -6.26
C CYS A 70 41.68 -9.28 -5.53
N SER A 71 41.43 -8.35 -4.61
CA SER A 71 42.50 -7.74 -3.79
C SER A 71 43.17 -8.75 -2.87
N ARG A 72 42.42 -9.73 -2.32
CA ARG A 72 43.01 -10.82 -1.53
C ARG A 72 43.85 -11.78 -2.37
N ARG A 73 43.42 -12.13 -3.59
CA ARG A 73 44.21 -13.00 -4.49
C ARG A 73 45.54 -12.36 -4.90
N HIS A 74 45.59 -11.05 -5.14
CA HIS A 74 46.85 -10.35 -5.42
C HIS A 74 47.81 -10.33 -4.23
N LYS A 75 47.29 -10.37 -2.99
CA LYS A 75 48.12 -10.44 -1.77
C LYS A 75 48.59 -11.87 -1.42
N LEU A 76 48.02 -12.90 -2.07
CA LEU A 76 48.28 -14.31 -1.77
C LEU A 76 49.13 -15.03 -2.82
N LYS A 77 49.72 -14.29 -3.78
CA LYS A 77 50.77 -14.80 -4.66
C LYS A 77 52.13 -14.42 -4.05
N PRO A 78 52.71 -15.23 -3.15
CA PRO A 78 54.14 -15.17 -2.87
C PRO A 78 54.91 -15.67 -4.10
N GLU A 79 56.17 -15.22 -4.20
CA GLU A 79 57.10 -15.44 -5.31
C GLU A 79 57.29 -16.92 -5.70
#